data_AF-A0A8J6L088-F1
#
_entry.id   AF-A0A8J6L088-F1
#
_cell.length_a   1.000
_cell.length_b   1.000
_cell.length_c   1.000
_cell.angle_alpha   90.00
_cell.angle_beta   90.00
_cell.angle_gamma   90.00
#
_symmetry.space_group_name_H-M   'P 1'
#
loop_
_entity.id
_entity.type
_entity.pdbx_description
1 polymer ?
#
loop_
_entity_poly.entity_id
_entity_poly.type
_entity_poly.pdbx_seq_one_letter_code
_entity_poly.pdbx_strand_id
1 'polypeptide(L)'
;MQQSHFPVTHGNNESSSPEVKGYWAGLDASAQTTSHDPNDLIGCIIGRQGAKINEIRQISGAQIKIANPVEGSTDKLVTITGSATSISLTQYIINFRLSSETGGMGSS
;
A
#
# COMPACT_ATOMS: atom_id res chain seq x y z
N MET A 1 -53.81 17.48 18.23
CA MET A 1 -52.85 17.26 19.33
C MET A 1 -51.81 16.29 18.77
N GLN A 2 -50.72 16.81 18.19
CA GLN A 2 -49.37 16.76 18.78
C GLN A 2 -49.07 15.36 19.34
N GLN A 3 -48.02 14.65 18.89
CA GLN A 3 -46.63 15.04 19.13
C GLN A 3 -45.64 14.46 18.11
N SER A 4 -44.73 15.34 17.70
CA SER A 4 -43.40 15.10 17.13
C SER A 4 -42.45 14.50 18.17
N HIS A 5 -41.69 13.46 17.81
CA HIS A 5 -40.44 13.11 18.50
C HIS A 5 -39.55 12.18 17.65
N PHE A 6 -38.44 12.70 17.11
CA PHE A 6 -37.21 11.93 16.84
C PHE A 6 -36.35 11.99 18.11
N PRO A 7 -35.68 10.89 18.50
CA PRO A 7 -34.22 10.93 18.42
C PRO A 7 -33.54 9.59 18.07
N VAL A 8 -32.43 9.78 17.37
CA VAL A 8 -31.19 9.00 17.24
C VAL A 8 -30.88 7.98 18.35
N THR A 9 -30.44 6.77 17.96
CA THR A 9 -29.44 6.00 18.73
C THR A 9 -28.52 5.19 17.82
N HIS A 10 -27.22 5.43 17.98
CA HIS A 10 -26.07 4.50 17.85
C HIS A 10 -25.83 3.92 16.44
N GLY A 11 -24.85 4.42 15.68
CA GLY A 11 -23.46 4.55 16.08
C GLY A 11 -22.74 3.24 15.75
N ASN A 12 -22.31 3.09 14.50
CA ASN A 12 -21.11 2.33 14.17
C ASN A 12 -20.41 3.05 13.03
N ASN A 13 -19.18 3.40 13.35
CA ASN A 13 -18.24 4.19 12.60
C ASN A 13 -17.81 3.42 11.35
N GLU A 14 -18.58 3.49 10.27
CA GLU A 14 -18.06 3.29 8.92
C GLU A 14 -17.46 4.61 8.43
N SER A 15 -16.47 5.11 9.18
CA SER A 15 -15.40 5.87 8.55
C SER A 15 -14.63 4.89 7.68
N SER A 16 -15.16 4.59 6.50
CA SER A 16 -14.31 4.51 5.32
C SER A 16 -13.76 5.91 5.07
N SER A 17 -12.96 6.40 6.02
CA SER A 17 -11.97 7.41 5.72
C SER A 17 -11.09 6.74 4.68
N PRO A 18 -10.89 7.32 3.48
CA PRO A 18 -9.74 6.90 2.69
C PRO A 18 -8.57 7.02 3.66
N GLU A 19 -7.80 5.95 3.81
CA GLU A 19 -6.63 5.93 4.67
C GLU A 19 -5.64 6.96 4.12
N VAL A 20 -5.84 8.22 4.48
CA VAL A 20 -4.79 9.22 4.60
C VAL A 20 -3.93 8.72 5.75
N LYS A 21 -3.17 7.65 5.47
CA LYS A 21 -2.07 7.16 6.29
C LYS A 21 -1.13 8.35 6.41
N GLY A 22 -1.28 9.03 7.54
CA GLY A 22 -0.88 10.42 7.74
C GLY A 22 0.52 10.68 7.21
N TYR A 23 0.59 11.53 6.21
CA TYR A 23 1.84 11.92 5.55
C TYR A 23 2.70 12.83 6.45
N TRP A 24 2.60 12.76 7.79
CA TRP A 24 3.42 13.57 8.71
C TRP A 24 3.51 12.98 10.13
N ALA A 25 3.23 11.69 10.33
CA ALA A 25 3.40 11.07 11.64
C ALA A 25 4.90 10.88 11.97
N GLY A 26 5.46 11.84 12.72
CA GLY A 26 6.66 11.67 13.57
C GLY A 26 7.95 11.34 12.84
N LEU A 27 8.82 12.34 12.67
CA LEU A 27 10.08 12.29 11.91
C LEU A 27 11.15 11.29 12.40
N ASP A 28 10.89 10.43 13.39
CA ASP A 28 11.89 9.48 13.92
C ASP A 28 11.33 8.09 14.31
N ALA A 29 10.00 7.86 14.23
CA ALA A 29 9.46 6.55 14.54
C ALA A 29 9.57 5.62 13.32
N SER A 30 10.15 4.43 13.51
CA SER A 30 10.05 3.36 12.52
C SER A 30 8.58 2.97 12.38
N ALA A 31 7.99 3.32 11.24
CA ALA A 31 6.63 2.98 10.90
C ALA A 31 6.59 1.68 10.08
N GLN A 32 5.38 1.16 9.92
CA GLN A 32 5.11 0.04 9.02
C GLN A 32 3.83 0.36 8.25
N THR A 33 3.85 0.13 6.94
CA THR A 33 2.66 0.18 6.11
C THR A 33 2.46 -1.16 5.42
N THR A 34 1.19 -1.52 5.23
CA THR A 34 0.77 -2.74 4.55
C THR A 34 -0.14 -2.41 3.39
N SER A 35 0.10 -3.06 2.25
CA SER A 35 -0.69 -2.96 1.03
C SER A 35 -1.06 -4.35 0.53
N HIS A 36 -2.24 -4.50 -0.07
CA HIS A 36 -2.65 -5.70 -0.77
C HIS A 36 -2.57 -5.43 -2.27
N ASP A 37 -1.68 -6.16 -2.94
CA ASP A 37 -1.40 -5.95 -4.36
C ASP A 37 -1.56 -7.27 -5.13
N PRO A 38 -2.21 -7.28 -6.31
CA PRO A 38 -2.36 -8.45 -7.15
C PRO A 38 -1.00 -9.00 -7.62
N ASN A 39 -0.96 -10.31 -7.86
CA ASN A 39 0.26 -11.03 -8.22
C ASN A 39 0.99 -10.42 -9.45
N ASP A 40 0.26 -9.88 -10.42
CA ASP A 40 0.84 -9.18 -11.58
C ASP A 40 1.66 -7.94 -11.16
N LEU A 41 1.09 -7.08 -10.30
CA LEU A 41 1.80 -5.90 -9.80
C LEU A 41 3.00 -6.31 -8.94
N ILE A 42 2.86 -7.36 -8.12
CA ILE A 42 3.95 -7.91 -7.33
C ILE A 42 5.09 -8.41 -8.24
N GLY A 43 4.75 -9.07 -9.34
CA GLY A 43 5.71 -9.50 -10.36
C GLY A 43 6.52 -8.33 -10.92
N CYS A 44 5.86 -7.23 -11.28
CA CYS A 44 6.49 -6.00 -11.73
C CYS A 44 7.39 -5.36 -10.67
N ILE A 45 6.95 -5.32 -9.41
CA ILE A 45 7.72 -4.77 -8.28
C ILE A 45 8.98 -5.60 -8.02
N ILE A 46 8.87 -6.94 -8.02
CA ILE A 46 10.01 -7.85 -7.81
C ILE A 46 10.99 -7.75 -8.99
N GLY A 47 10.47 -7.76 -10.21
CA GLY A 47 11.24 -7.75 -11.45
C GLY A 47 12.00 -9.06 -11.68
N ARG A 48 12.70 -9.14 -12.81
CA ARG A 48 13.49 -10.33 -13.18
C ARG A 48 14.57 -10.60 -12.13
N GLN A 49 14.61 -11.83 -11.62
CA GLN A 49 15.56 -12.28 -10.60
C GLN A 49 15.53 -11.48 -9.28
N GLY A 50 14.44 -10.73 -9.00
CA GLY A 50 14.36 -9.86 -7.83
C GLY A 50 15.21 -8.58 -7.93
N ALA A 51 15.76 -8.27 -9.10
CA ALA A 51 16.64 -7.12 -9.27
C ALA A 51 15.95 -5.79 -8.92
N LYS A 52 14.66 -5.66 -9.25
CA LYS A 52 13.92 -4.40 -9.10
C LYS A 52 13.52 -4.14 -7.65
N ILE A 53 12.98 -5.13 -6.95
CA ILE A 53 12.73 -4.98 -5.50
C ILE A 53 14.02 -4.75 -4.72
N ASN A 54 15.14 -5.33 -5.16
CA ASN A 54 16.43 -5.09 -4.54
C ASN A 54 16.90 -3.64 -4.75
N GLU A 55 16.77 -3.11 -5.96
CA GLU A 55 17.00 -1.70 -6.27
C GLU A 55 16.11 -0.79 -5.39
N ILE A 56 14.81 -1.07 -5.31
CA ILE A 56 13.87 -0.27 -4.50
C ILE A 56 14.31 -0.26 -3.03
N ARG A 57 14.64 -1.42 -2.45
CA ARG A 57 15.15 -1.52 -1.08
C ARG A 57 16.43 -0.71 -0.87
N GLN A 58 17.36 -0.76 -1.83
CA GLN A 58 18.62 -0.03 -1.74
C GLN A 58 18.42 1.49 -1.82
N ILE A 59 17.53 1.94 -2.72
CA ILE A 59 17.22 3.37 -2.89
C ILE A 59 16.43 3.91 -1.70
N SER A 60 15.42 3.18 -1.24
CA SER A 60 14.53 3.66 -0.19
C SER A 60 15.07 3.46 1.22
N GLY A 61 15.99 2.51 1.42
CA GLY A 61 16.46 2.10 2.74
C GLY A 61 15.37 1.39 3.58
N ALA A 62 14.22 1.08 2.99
CA ALA A 62 13.12 0.41 3.69
C ALA A 62 13.25 -1.12 3.62
N GLN A 63 12.75 -1.79 4.66
CA GLN A 63 12.57 -3.23 4.65
C GLN A 63 11.23 -3.58 3.99
N ILE A 64 11.28 -4.31 2.87
CA ILE A 64 10.07 -4.75 2.15
C ILE A 64 9.91 -6.26 2.31
N LYS A 65 8.78 -6.71 2.83
CA LYS A 65 8.40 -8.13 2.96
C LYS A 65 7.15 -8.39 2.12
N ILE A 66 7.12 -9.52 1.43
CA ILE A 66 5.96 -9.95 0.64
C ILE A 66 5.51 -11.28 1.23
N ALA A 67 4.28 -11.31 1.74
CA ALA A 67 3.69 -12.52 2.28
C ALA A 67 2.87 -13.25 1.21
N ASN A 68 2.59 -14.53 1.48
CA ASN A 68 1.69 -15.33 0.65
C ASN A 68 0.28 -14.72 0.62
N PRO A 69 -0.47 -14.94 -0.47
CA PRO A 69 -1.84 -14.51 -0.54
C PRO A 69 -2.67 -15.15 0.59
N VAL A 70 -3.65 -14.39 1.07
CA VAL A 70 -4.63 -14.89 2.06
C VAL A 70 -5.55 -15.90 1.39
N GLU A 71 -6.02 -16.91 2.14
CA GLU A 71 -6.90 -17.96 1.61
C GLU A 71 -8.13 -17.34 0.90
N GLY A 72 -8.27 -17.64 -0.41
CA GLY A 72 -9.35 -17.11 -1.25
C GLY A 72 -9.02 -15.81 -2.00
N SER A 73 -7.84 -15.23 -1.84
CA SER A 73 -7.38 -14.07 -2.63
C SER A 73 -6.19 -14.40 -3.52
N THR A 74 -6.05 -13.67 -4.64
CA THR A 74 -4.85 -13.65 -5.49
C THR A 74 -3.87 -12.55 -5.10
N ASP A 75 -4.29 -11.64 -4.21
CA ASP A 75 -3.49 -10.51 -3.76
C ASP A 75 -2.49 -10.95 -2.70
N LYS A 76 -1.26 -10.43 -2.83
CA LYS A 76 -0.21 -10.63 -1.83
C LYS A 76 -0.13 -9.42 -0.92
N LEU A 77 0.15 -9.69 0.34
CA LEU A 77 0.39 -8.65 1.32
C LEU A 77 1.84 -8.17 1.22
N VAL A 78 2.01 -6.89 0.90
CA VAL A 78 3.30 -6.20 0.92
C VAL A 78 3.40 -5.38 2.19
N THR A 79 4.42 -5.66 2.99
CA THR A 79 4.73 -4.93 4.22
C THR A 79 6.01 -4.15 4.03
N ILE A 80 5.95 -2.83 4.23
CA ILE A 80 7.11 -1.93 4.15
C ILE A 80 7.34 -1.36 5.54
N THR A 81 8.54 -1.55 6.08
CA THR A 81 8.95 -1.09 7.41
C THR A 81 10.15 -0.18 7.29
N GLY A 82 10.12 0.97 7.97
CA GLY A 82 11.21 1.94 7.98
C GLY A 82 10.75 3.31 8.47
N SER A 83 11.59 4.33 8.28
CA SER A 83 11.18 5.71 8.54
C SER A 83 10.10 6.17 7.57
N ALA A 84 9.31 7.19 7.96
CA ALA A 84 8.24 7.73 7.12
C ALA A 84 8.74 8.17 5.71
N THR A 85 9.98 8.67 5.63
CA THR A 85 10.64 9.02 4.37
C THR A 85 10.93 7.79 3.52
N SER A 86 11.48 6.72 4.11
CA SER A 86 11.79 5.45 3.44
C SER A 86 10.52 4.79 2.89
N ILE A 87 9.44 4.81 3.67
CA ILE A 87 8.14 4.26 3.26
C ILE A 87 7.56 5.07 2.10
N SER A 88 7.50 6.40 2.24
CA SER A 88 6.98 7.29 1.19
C SER A 88 7.74 7.14 -0.13
N LEU A 89 9.08 7.07 -0.05
CA LEU A 89 9.93 6.87 -1.22
C LEU A 89 9.69 5.49 -1.85
N THR A 90 9.56 4.44 -1.04
CA THR A 90 9.22 3.09 -1.54
C THR A 90 7.90 3.10 -2.30
N GLN A 91 6.85 3.69 -1.74
CA GLN A 91 5.54 3.79 -2.39
C GLN A 91 5.61 4.60 -3.68
N TYR A 92 6.34 5.72 -3.67
CA TYR A 92 6.53 6.52 -4.88
C TYR A 92 7.21 5.73 -6.00
N ILE A 93 8.31 5.03 -5.70
CA ILE A 93 9.02 4.24 -6.71
C ILE A 93 8.13 3.12 -7.24
N ILE A 94 7.41 2.41 -6.37
CA ILE A 94 6.47 1.37 -6.78
C ILE A 94 5.42 1.95 -7.74
N ASN A 95 4.70 3.00 -7.34
CA ASN A 95 3.66 3.62 -8.17
C ASN A 95 4.20 4.14 -9.51
N PHE A 96 5.38 4.76 -9.49
CA PHE A 96 6.06 5.25 -10.69
C PHE A 96 6.38 4.09 -11.65
N ARG A 97 6.92 2.98 -11.12
CA ARG A 97 7.27 1.81 -11.93
C ARG A 97 6.05 1.07 -12.45
N LEU A 98 5.00 0.92 -11.64
CA LEU A 98 3.73 0.32 -12.07
C LEU A 98 3.12 1.10 -13.23
N SER A 99 3.10 2.44 -13.14
CA SER A 99 2.62 3.30 -14.23
C SER A 99 3.46 3.16 -15.51
N SER A 100 4.74 2.81 -15.40
CA SER A 100 5.63 2.62 -16.56
C SER A 100 5.47 1.26 -17.24
N GLU A 101 5.07 0.22 -16.50
CA GLU A 101 4.91 -1.15 -17.04
C GLU A 101 3.51 -1.39 -17.63
N THR A 102 2.48 -0.67 -17.17
CA THR A 102 1.11 -0.78 -17.73
C THR A 102 0.94 -0.03 -19.06
N GLY A 103 1.94 0.74 -19.50
CA GLY A 103 1.94 1.49 -20.77
C GLY A 103 2.77 0.87 -21.90
N GLY A 104 3.38 -0.30 -21.70
CA GLY A 104 4.34 -0.89 -22.63
C GLY A 104 3.76 -2.03 -23.48
N MET A 105 3.30 -1.69 -24.69
CA MET A 105 3.13 -2.53 -25.88
C MET A 105 3.35 -4.06 -25.73
N GLY A 106 2.24 -4.81 -25.71
CA GLY A 106 2.19 -6.13 -26.32
C GLY A 106 2.08 -5.97 -27.85
N SER A 107 3.21 -5.84 -28.51
CA SER A 107 3.32 -5.98 -29.97
C SER A 107 3.44 -7.46 -30.32
N SER A 108 2.44 -8.03 -30.99
CA SER A 108 2.49 -9.02 -32.10
C SER A 108 1.24 -9.90 -32.11
#